data_AF-A0AAV4WYT7-F1
#
_entry.id   AF-A0AAV4WYT7-F1
#
_cell.length_a   1.000
_cell.length_b   1.000
_cell.length_c   1.000
_cell.angle_alpha   90.00
_cell.angle_beta   90.00
_cell.angle_gamma   90.00
#
_symmetry.space_group_name_H-M   'P 1'
#
loop_
_entity.id
_entity.type
_entity.pdbx_description
1 polymer ?
#
loop_
_entity_poly.entity_id
_entity_poly.type
_entity_poly.pdbx_seq_one_letter_code
_entity_poly.pdbx_strand_id
1 'polypeptide(L)'
;MDTHSAPPLQFRCLSKTVILLFNRTDIKKCLLELGRYFLHPHGHLDCIAKRGKELASTLPIPDSVKNALIDVLRSMATEVFDWCIEHRHFISDDFDVFSSFHWRSDGTIDELKTAKSLIQRQDVDVHLRFKIASYHLLIDDAWRLHEEFPNYLNDYFISISDNIMISYWERRRPGIFSPISNSEQTLIIDGNCCIL
;
A
#
# COMPACT_ATOMS: atom_id res chain seq x y z
N MET A 1 -1.11 15.49 22.37
CA MET A 1 -2.37 14.92 22.91
C MET A 1 -2.31 13.43 22.62
N ASP A 2 -2.11 12.63 23.66
CA ASP A 2 -1.98 11.18 23.55
C ASP A 2 -3.33 10.53 23.25
N THR A 3 -3.43 9.84 22.12
CA THR A 3 -4.53 8.90 21.84
C THR A 3 -3.96 7.57 21.35
N HIS A 4 -2.99 7.01 22.08
CA HIS A 4 -2.61 5.60 21.96
C HIS A 4 -3.51 4.68 22.81
N SER A 5 -4.81 4.97 22.90
CA SER A 5 -5.74 3.99 23.44
C SER A 5 -6.02 2.96 22.35
N ALA A 6 -5.71 1.70 22.62
CA ALA A 6 -6.04 0.62 21.72
C ALA A 6 -7.55 0.63 21.41
N PRO A 7 -7.96 0.29 20.16
CA PRO A 7 -9.38 0.23 19.81
C PRO A 7 -10.15 -0.74 20.72
N PRO A 8 -11.47 -0.54 20.92
CA PRO A 8 -12.29 -1.44 21.72
C PRO A 8 -12.14 -2.91 21.29
N LEU A 9 -12.15 -3.82 22.26
CA LEU A 9 -11.94 -5.26 22.01
C LEU A 9 -12.89 -5.82 20.94
N GLN A 10 -14.16 -5.40 20.98
CA GLN A 10 -15.17 -5.80 20.00
C GLN A 10 -14.75 -5.44 18.57
N PHE A 11 -14.25 -4.22 18.36
CA PHE A 11 -13.78 -3.76 17.06
C PHE A 11 -12.59 -4.61 16.59
N ARG A 12 -11.60 -4.84 17.45
CA ARG A 12 -10.43 -5.67 17.11
C ARG A 12 -10.81 -7.11 16.76
N CYS A 13 -11.81 -7.69 17.42
CA CYS A 13 -12.33 -9.02 17.09
C CYS A 13 -13.04 -9.02 15.73
N LEU A 14 -13.83 -7.99 15.44
CA LEU A 14 -14.46 -7.81 14.13
C LEU A 14 -13.40 -7.65 13.04
N SER A 15 -12.41 -6.75 13.20
CA SER A 15 -11.32 -6.56 12.25
C SER A 15 -10.55 -7.86 12.00
N LYS A 16 -10.22 -8.64 13.03
CA LYS A 16 -9.60 -9.96 12.85
C LYS A 16 -10.47 -10.93 12.04
N THR A 17 -11.78 -10.93 12.29
CA THR A 17 -12.72 -11.77 11.53
C THR A 17 -12.77 -11.33 10.08
N VAL A 18 -12.81 -10.02 9.83
CA VAL A 18 -12.79 -9.45 8.49
C VAL A 18 -11.46 -9.74 7.78
N ILE A 19 -10.31 -9.67 8.45
CA ILE A 19 -9.00 -10.05 7.88
C ILE A 19 -9.03 -11.52 7.40
N LEU A 20 -9.68 -12.43 8.15
CA LEU A 20 -9.86 -13.81 7.72
C LEU A 20 -10.79 -13.91 6.50
N LEU A 21 -11.84 -13.08 6.44
CA LEU A 21 -12.73 -13.00 5.28
C LEU A 21 -12.01 -12.47 4.04
N PHE A 22 -11.20 -11.42 4.15
CA PHE A 22 -10.36 -10.88 3.08
C PHE A 22 -9.41 -11.94 2.50
N ASN A 23 -9.05 -12.94 3.30
CA ASN A 23 -8.21 -14.03 2.84
C ASN A 23 -8.95 -15.12 2.05
N ARG A 24 -10.28 -15.10 2.00
CA ARG A 24 -11.05 -16.05 1.19
C ARG A 24 -10.97 -15.74 -0.31
N THR A 25 -10.86 -16.78 -1.12
CA THR A 25 -10.70 -16.69 -2.58
C THR A 25 -11.81 -15.90 -3.28
N ASP A 26 -13.06 -16.02 -2.82
CA ASP A 26 -14.19 -15.30 -3.43
C ASP A 26 -14.19 -13.80 -3.11
N ILE A 27 -13.82 -13.41 -1.89
CA ILE A 27 -13.62 -11.99 -1.55
C ILE A 27 -12.36 -11.44 -2.25
N LYS A 28 -11.27 -12.21 -2.27
CA LYS A 28 -10.06 -11.84 -3.02
C LYS A 28 -10.36 -11.61 -4.49
N LYS A 29 -11.19 -12.44 -5.10
CA LYS A 29 -11.60 -12.24 -6.50
C LYS A 29 -12.37 -10.93 -6.68
N CYS A 30 -13.30 -10.60 -5.79
CA CYS A 30 -13.95 -9.29 -5.81
C CYS A 30 -12.94 -8.15 -5.66
N LEU A 31 -11.97 -8.27 -4.74
CA LEU A 31 -10.89 -7.29 -4.57
C LEU A 31 -10.01 -7.14 -5.82
N LEU A 32 -9.63 -8.24 -6.46
CA LEU A 32 -8.89 -8.24 -7.72
C LEU A 32 -9.69 -7.62 -8.87
N GLU A 33 -11.00 -7.88 -8.92
CA GLU A 33 -11.90 -7.21 -9.87
C GLU A 33 -11.90 -5.70 -9.61
N LEU A 34 -12.00 -5.25 -8.35
CA LEU A 34 -11.85 -3.83 -8.00
C LEU A 34 -10.51 -3.26 -8.47
N GLY A 35 -9.45 -4.04 -8.21
CA GLY A 35 -8.11 -3.95 -8.77
C GLY A 35 -8.07 -3.43 -10.19
N ARG A 36 -8.73 -4.19 -11.06
CA ARG A 36 -8.69 -3.99 -12.51
C ARG A 36 -9.57 -2.85 -13.01
N TYR A 37 -10.53 -2.41 -12.20
CA TYR A 37 -11.50 -1.38 -12.58
C TYR A 37 -11.22 -0.01 -11.95
N PHE A 38 -10.06 0.21 -11.31
CA PHE A 38 -9.69 1.50 -10.69
C PHE A 38 -9.67 2.71 -11.65
N LEU A 39 -9.91 2.51 -12.95
CA LEU A 39 -10.17 3.56 -13.94
C LEU A 39 -11.66 4.02 -14.00
N HIS A 40 -12.58 3.44 -13.21
CA HIS A 40 -14.01 3.77 -13.22
C HIS A 40 -14.58 4.09 -11.81
N PRO A 41 -15.11 5.32 -11.58
CA PRO A 41 -15.33 5.80 -10.20
C PRO A 41 -16.55 5.24 -9.43
N HIS A 42 -17.41 4.43 -10.03
CA HIS A 42 -18.82 4.36 -9.54
C HIS A 42 -19.50 3.00 -9.41
N GLY A 43 -18.83 1.86 -9.22
CA GLY A 43 -19.62 0.64 -8.98
C GLY A 43 -18.86 -0.59 -8.55
N HIS A 44 -18.48 -0.67 -7.27
CA HIS A 44 -17.42 -1.61 -6.91
C HIS A 44 -17.42 -2.00 -5.41
N LEU A 45 -17.51 -1.06 -4.47
CA LEU A 45 -17.67 -1.37 -3.03
C LEU A 45 -18.95 -2.17 -2.72
N ASP A 46 -19.99 -2.01 -3.53
CA ASP A 46 -21.24 -2.77 -3.41
C ASP A 46 -21.06 -4.26 -3.71
N CYS A 47 -20.12 -4.63 -4.58
CA CYS A 47 -19.78 -6.03 -4.85
C CYS A 47 -19.20 -6.70 -3.61
N ILE A 48 -18.23 -6.04 -2.95
CA ILE A 48 -17.68 -6.51 -1.67
C ILE A 48 -18.76 -6.56 -0.61
N ALA A 49 -19.56 -5.50 -0.46
CA ALA A 49 -20.59 -5.46 0.57
C ALA A 49 -21.65 -6.54 0.36
N LYS A 50 -22.05 -6.81 -0.89
CA LYS A 50 -22.95 -7.90 -1.25
C LYS A 50 -22.34 -9.26 -0.91
N ARG A 51 -21.08 -9.50 -1.31
CA ARG A 51 -20.42 -10.78 -1.00
C ARG A 51 -20.18 -10.97 0.50
N GLY A 52 -19.84 -9.90 1.19
CA GLY A 52 -19.76 -9.83 2.64
C GLY A 52 -21.07 -10.18 3.32
N LYS A 53 -22.20 -9.66 2.82
CA LYS A 53 -23.55 -10.02 3.29
C LYS A 53 -23.87 -11.49 3.07
N GLU A 54 -23.60 -12.01 1.88
CA GLU A 54 -23.80 -13.43 1.56
C GLU A 54 -22.97 -14.34 2.47
N LEU A 55 -21.76 -13.95 2.82
CA LEU A 55 -20.90 -14.71 3.74
C LEU A 55 -21.35 -14.57 5.20
N ALA A 56 -21.65 -13.35 5.64
CA ALA A 56 -22.13 -13.09 7.00
C ALA A 56 -23.45 -13.79 7.29
N SER A 57 -24.33 -13.96 6.30
CA SER A 57 -25.60 -14.67 6.47
C SER A 57 -25.43 -16.17 6.76
N THR A 58 -24.31 -16.78 6.34
CA THR A 58 -23.97 -18.18 6.65
C THR A 58 -23.46 -18.37 8.09
N LEU A 59 -23.07 -17.28 8.77
CA LEU A 59 -22.52 -17.36 10.11
C LEU A 59 -23.65 -17.45 11.15
N PRO A 60 -23.55 -18.35 12.15
CA PRO A 60 -24.53 -18.50 13.22
C PRO A 60 -24.32 -17.42 14.30
N ILE A 61 -24.36 -16.15 13.91
CA ILE A 61 -24.16 -14.99 14.79
C ILE A 61 -25.35 -14.02 14.69
N PRO A 62 -25.57 -13.16 15.70
CA PRO A 62 -26.66 -12.18 15.66
C PRO A 62 -26.52 -11.18 14.51
N ASP A 63 -27.65 -10.71 13.97
CA ASP A 63 -27.65 -9.79 12.82
C ASP A 63 -26.97 -8.45 13.12
N SER A 64 -27.01 -7.99 14.38
CA SER A 64 -26.25 -6.82 14.81
C SER A 64 -24.73 -7.00 14.61
N VAL A 65 -24.21 -8.21 14.86
CA VAL A 65 -22.80 -8.55 14.64
C VAL A 65 -22.50 -8.71 13.15
N LYS A 66 -23.42 -9.31 12.37
CA LYS A 66 -23.28 -9.38 10.90
C LYS A 66 -23.19 -8.00 10.27
N ASN A 67 -24.05 -7.08 10.69
CA ASN A 67 -24.05 -5.70 10.18
C ASN A 67 -22.73 -4.99 10.53
N ALA A 68 -22.27 -5.11 11.77
CA ALA A 68 -20.98 -4.55 12.18
C ALA A 68 -19.80 -5.15 11.37
N LEU A 69 -19.85 -6.45 11.07
CA LEU A 69 -18.85 -7.13 10.24
C LEU A 69 -18.83 -6.58 8.80
N ILE A 70 -20.01 -6.35 8.21
CA ILE A 70 -20.15 -5.77 6.87
C ILE A 70 -19.63 -4.33 6.83
N ASP A 71 -19.87 -3.55 7.87
CA ASP A 71 -19.37 -2.17 7.94
C ASP A 71 -17.85 -2.13 8.04
N VAL A 72 -17.24 -2.98 8.88
CA VAL A 72 -15.77 -3.11 8.94
C VAL A 72 -15.20 -3.60 7.60
N LEU A 73 -15.86 -4.57 6.94
CA LEU A 73 -15.48 -5.04 5.61
C LEU A 73 -15.48 -3.89 4.58
N ARG A 74 -16.49 -3.02 4.62
CA ARG A 74 -16.57 -1.86 3.73
C ARG A 74 -15.43 -0.87 4.01
N SER A 75 -15.16 -0.55 5.28
CA SER A 75 -14.06 0.34 5.65
C SER A 75 -12.70 -0.18 5.19
N MET A 76 -12.42 -1.47 5.41
CA MET A 76 -11.18 -2.09 4.94
C MET A 76 -11.09 -2.13 3.40
N ALA A 77 -12.22 -2.27 2.70
CA ALA A 77 -12.23 -2.21 1.24
C ALA A 77 -11.95 -0.80 0.71
N THR A 78 -12.43 0.23 1.41
CA THR A 78 -12.08 1.63 1.13
C THR A 78 -10.59 1.87 1.33
N GLU A 79 -10.01 1.41 2.44
CA GLU A 79 -8.56 1.50 2.69
C GLU A 79 -7.72 0.91 1.53
N VAL A 80 -8.11 -0.27 1.04
CA VAL A 80 -7.46 -0.91 -0.11
C VAL A 80 -7.62 -0.10 -1.39
N PHE A 81 -8.80 0.47 -1.60
CA PHE A 81 -9.08 1.32 -2.75
C PHE A 81 -8.20 2.58 -2.73
N ASP A 82 -8.14 3.26 -1.59
CA ASP A 82 -7.33 4.47 -1.41
C ASP A 82 -5.85 4.17 -1.63
N TRP A 83 -5.33 3.09 -1.03
CA TRP A 83 -3.96 2.66 -1.23
C TRP A 83 -3.65 2.39 -2.71
N CYS A 84 -4.54 1.70 -3.43
CA CYS A 84 -4.35 1.43 -4.86
C CYS A 84 -4.37 2.72 -5.71
N ILE A 85 -5.20 3.71 -5.37
CA ILE A 85 -5.23 5.01 -6.07
C ILE A 85 -3.91 5.76 -5.90
N GLU A 86 -3.40 5.81 -4.67
CA GLU A 86 -2.13 6.48 -4.35
C GLU A 86 -0.95 5.84 -5.09
N HIS A 87 -1.01 4.51 -5.28
CA HIS A 87 0.07 3.72 -5.85
C HIS A 87 -0.19 3.29 -7.31
N ARG A 88 -1.21 3.87 -7.97
CA ARG A 88 -1.64 3.51 -9.34
C ARG A 88 -0.56 3.63 -10.40
N HIS A 89 0.46 4.47 -10.16
CA HIS A 89 1.58 4.68 -11.08
C HIS A 89 2.60 3.54 -11.04
N PHE A 90 2.46 2.63 -10.08
CA PHE A 90 3.37 1.52 -9.84
C PHE A 90 2.66 0.17 -9.98
N ILE A 91 1.38 0.08 -9.58
CA ILE A 91 0.64 -1.18 -9.61
C ILE A 91 0.14 -1.47 -11.04
N SER A 92 0.47 -2.65 -11.58
CA SER A 92 -0.06 -3.17 -12.84
C SER A 92 -1.21 -4.17 -12.61
N ASP A 93 -2.11 -4.34 -13.59
CA ASP A 93 -3.27 -5.24 -13.50
C ASP A 93 -2.91 -6.73 -13.29
N ASP A 94 -1.71 -7.13 -13.68
CA ASP A 94 -1.19 -8.51 -13.54
C ASP A 94 -0.63 -8.80 -12.14
N PHE A 95 -0.57 -7.80 -11.27
CA PHE A 95 0.07 -7.89 -9.97
C PHE A 95 -0.95 -8.08 -8.84
N ASP A 96 -0.94 -9.25 -8.19
CA ASP A 96 -1.73 -9.48 -6.97
C ASP A 96 -1.10 -8.77 -5.77
N VAL A 97 -1.36 -7.47 -5.63
CA VAL A 97 -0.93 -6.66 -4.49
C VAL A 97 -1.63 -7.06 -3.18
N PHE A 98 -2.83 -7.60 -3.28
CA PHE A 98 -3.69 -7.90 -2.14
C PHE A 98 -3.10 -8.98 -1.24
N SER A 99 -2.33 -9.92 -1.82
CA SER A 99 -1.60 -10.94 -1.05
C SER A 99 -0.49 -10.37 -0.16
N SER A 100 -0.05 -9.13 -0.39
CA SER A 100 1.06 -8.50 0.36
C SER A 100 0.58 -7.51 1.43
N PHE A 101 -0.73 -7.25 1.52
CA PHE A 101 -1.28 -6.36 2.54
C PHE A 101 -1.09 -6.93 3.93
N HIS A 102 -0.39 -6.14 4.75
CA HIS A 102 -0.29 -6.36 6.17
C HIS A 102 -1.31 -5.48 6.86
N TRP A 103 -2.21 -6.08 7.63
CA TRP A 103 -3.26 -5.34 8.32
C TRP A 103 -2.86 -5.01 9.75
N ARG A 104 -3.13 -3.77 10.17
CA ARG A 104 -3.09 -3.36 11.57
C ARG A 104 -4.33 -3.88 12.29
N SER A 105 -4.30 -3.88 13.63
CA SER A 105 -5.41 -4.41 14.42
C SER A 105 -6.67 -3.55 14.37
N ASP A 106 -6.57 -2.33 13.85
CA ASP A 106 -7.69 -1.43 13.60
C ASP A 106 -8.30 -1.60 12.19
N GLY A 107 -7.76 -2.49 11.36
CA GLY A 107 -8.23 -2.70 10.00
C GLY A 107 -7.65 -1.72 8.97
N THR A 108 -6.67 -0.90 9.32
CA THR A 108 -5.89 -0.11 8.35
C THR A 108 -4.73 -0.93 7.79
N ILE A 109 -4.19 -0.52 6.64
CA ILE A 109 -3.01 -1.15 6.06
C ILE A 109 -1.76 -0.67 6.83
N ASP A 110 -0.90 -1.60 7.22
CA ASP A 110 0.46 -1.31 7.67
C ASP A 110 1.30 -1.07 6.41
N GLU A 111 1.31 0.18 5.93
CA GLU A 111 1.97 0.57 4.69
C GLU A 111 3.44 0.14 4.65
N LEU A 112 4.18 0.36 5.74
CA LEU A 112 5.61 0.06 5.78
C LEU A 112 5.87 -1.45 5.70
N LYS A 113 5.11 -2.27 6.44
CA LYS A 113 5.24 -3.73 6.34
C LYS A 113 4.78 -4.26 4.99
N THR A 114 3.72 -3.69 4.44
CA THR A 114 3.21 -4.02 3.11
C THR A 114 4.28 -3.72 2.06
N ALA A 115 4.85 -2.52 2.06
CA ALA A 115 5.93 -2.11 1.16
C ALA A 115 7.13 -3.05 1.27
N LYS A 116 7.59 -3.36 2.48
CA LYS A 116 8.68 -4.32 2.71
C LYS A 116 8.38 -5.71 2.16
N SER A 117 7.14 -6.19 2.34
CA SER A 117 6.72 -7.46 1.77
C SER A 117 6.70 -7.43 0.24
N LEU A 118 6.29 -6.31 -0.35
CA LEU A 118 6.23 -6.13 -1.80
C LEU A 118 7.61 -6.14 -2.45
N ILE A 119 8.60 -5.46 -1.86
CA ILE A 119 9.96 -5.40 -2.42
C ILE A 119 10.72 -6.73 -2.30
N GLN A 120 10.30 -7.64 -1.43
CA GLN A 120 10.91 -8.96 -1.26
C GLN A 120 10.41 -10.00 -2.26
N ARG A 121 9.29 -9.71 -2.94
CA ARG A 121 8.67 -10.61 -3.91
C ARG A 121 9.44 -10.63 -5.22
N GLN A 122 10.03 -11.77 -5.55
CA GLN A 122 10.82 -11.94 -6.78
C GLN A 122 9.95 -12.05 -8.04
N ASP A 123 8.66 -12.30 -7.88
CA ASP A 123 7.66 -12.21 -8.96
C ASP A 123 7.27 -10.77 -9.30
N VAL A 124 7.75 -9.78 -8.53
CA VAL A 124 7.59 -8.35 -8.81
C VAL A 124 8.77 -7.85 -9.62
N ASP A 125 8.46 -7.13 -10.69
CA ASP A 125 9.47 -6.46 -11.50
C ASP A 125 10.40 -5.58 -10.64
N VAL A 126 11.71 -5.65 -10.91
CA VAL A 126 12.73 -4.95 -10.11
C VAL A 126 12.52 -3.43 -10.11
N HIS A 127 12.00 -2.85 -11.20
CA HIS A 127 11.69 -1.42 -11.25
C HIS A 127 10.51 -1.08 -10.36
N LEU A 128 9.47 -1.92 -10.35
CA LEU A 128 8.34 -1.73 -9.45
C LEU A 128 8.78 -1.80 -7.98
N ARG A 129 9.60 -2.79 -7.63
CA ARG A 129 10.18 -2.90 -6.27
C ARG A 129 10.98 -1.66 -5.90
N PHE A 130 11.82 -1.16 -6.79
CA PHE A 130 12.61 0.06 -6.56
C PHE A 130 11.71 1.29 -6.35
N LYS A 131 10.65 1.47 -7.16
CA LYS A 131 9.72 2.60 -7.01
C LYS A 131 8.99 2.55 -5.67
N ILE A 132 8.53 1.37 -5.24
CA ILE A 132 7.91 1.16 -3.92
C ILE A 132 8.90 1.47 -2.80
N ALA A 133 10.14 0.95 -2.88
CA ALA A 133 11.17 1.23 -1.89
C ALA A 133 11.47 2.74 -1.78
N SER A 134 11.54 3.43 -2.92
CA SER A 134 11.79 4.88 -2.98
C SER A 134 10.62 5.68 -2.41
N TYR A 135 9.38 5.32 -2.74
CA TYR A 135 8.18 6.00 -2.24
C TYR A 135 8.06 5.91 -0.72
N HIS A 136 8.36 4.74 -0.14
CA HIS A 136 8.30 4.50 1.31
C HIS A 136 9.62 4.78 2.04
N LEU A 137 10.59 5.46 1.41
CA LEU A 137 11.87 5.83 2.00
C LEU A 137 12.67 4.65 2.59
N LEU A 138 12.58 3.49 1.96
CA LEU A 138 13.37 2.29 2.29
C LEU A 138 14.75 2.39 1.62
N ILE A 139 15.59 3.28 2.14
CA ILE A 139 16.84 3.74 1.51
C ILE A 139 17.74 2.57 1.11
N ASP A 140 18.11 1.71 2.07
CA ASP A 140 19.04 0.60 1.82
C ASP A 140 18.49 -0.39 0.78
N ASP A 141 17.18 -0.65 0.84
CA ASP A 141 16.53 -1.53 -0.12
C ASP A 141 16.47 -0.90 -1.51
N ALA A 142 16.22 0.41 -1.62
CA ALA A 142 16.22 1.13 -2.89
C ALA A 142 17.61 1.10 -3.53
N TRP A 143 18.68 1.32 -2.76
CA TRP A 143 20.06 1.22 -3.27
C TRP A 143 20.36 -0.19 -3.80
N ARG A 144 20.05 -1.22 -3.00
CA ARG A 144 20.25 -2.62 -3.41
C ARG A 144 19.49 -2.94 -4.70
N LEU A 145 18.23 -2.55 -4.79
CA LEU A 145 17.39 -2.81 -5.97
C LEU A 145 17.87 -2.06 -7.21
N HIS A 146 18.46 -0.87 -7.05
CA HIS A 146 19.05 -0.12 -8.15
C HIS A 146 20.31 -0.81 -8.70
N GLU A 147 21.14 -1.43 -7.85
CA GLU A 147 22.31 -2.20 -8.31
C GLU A 147 21.92 -3.41 -9.17
N GLU A 148 20.70 -3.92 -9.00
CA GLU A 148 20.14 -5.01 -9.82
C GLU A 148 19.66 -4.55 -11.21
N PHE A 149 19.67 -3.24 -11.51
CA PHE A 149 19.22 -2.71 -12.81
C PHE A 149 20.19 -3.08 -13.95
N PRO A 150 19.67 -3.59 -15.07
CA PRO A 150 20.46 -3.69 -16.29
C PRO A 150 20.93 -2.30 -16.76
N ASN A 151 22.22 -2.16 -17.08
CA ASN A 151 22.86 -0.88 -17.45
C ASN A 151 22.13 -0.07 -18.54
N TYR A 152 21.37 -0.71 -19.43
CA TYR A 152 20.65 -0.04 -20.52
C TYR A 152 19.33 0.63 -20.10
N LEU A 153 18.85 0.43 -18.87
CA LEU A 153 17.62 1.03 -18.37
C LEU A 153 17.88 2.29 -17.52
N ASN A 154 19.15 2.60 -17.21
CA ASN A 154 19.52 3.83 -16.50
C ASN A 154 19.04 5.09 -17.23
N ASP A 155 19.15 5.12 -18.56
CA ASP A 155 18.80 6.31 -19.35
C ASP A 155 17.28 6.48 -19.53
N TYR A 156 16.51 5.39 -19.51
CA TYR A 156 15.03 5.41 -19.62
C TYR A 156 14.38 5.84 -18.30
N PHE A 157 15.06 5.63 -17.17
CA PHE A 157 14.56 5.94 -15.84
C PHE A 157 14.60 7.44 -15.53
N ILE A 158 15.62 8.14 -16.03
CA ILE A 158 15.82 9.60 -15.90
C ILE A 158 14.62 10.38 -16.47
N SER A 159 13.88 9.85 -17.44
CA SER A 159 12.79 10.57 -18.09
C SER A 159 11.40 10.34 -17.48
N ILE A 160 11.23 9.43 -16.51
CA ILE A 160 9.91 8.99 -16.01
C ILE A 160 9.64 9.46 -14.57
N SER A 161 10.65 9.91 -13.83
CA SER A 161 10.45 10.24 -12.42
C SER A 161 9.89 11.66 -12.21
N ASP A 162 8.57 11.80 -12.23
CA ASP A 162 7.89 12.97 -11.64
C ASP A 162 7.93 12.97 -10.10
N ASN A 163 8.61 11.99 -9.49
CA ASN A 163 8.73 11.86 -8.03
C ASN A 163 10.02 12.54 -7.54
N ILE A 164 9.85 13.65 -6.81
CA ILE A 164 10.94 14.43 -6.19
C ILE A 164 11.89 13.56 -5.38
N MET A 165 11.41 12.50 -4.72
CA MET A 165 12.26 11.60 -3.95
C MET A 165 13.19 10.76 -4.83
N ILE A 166 12.73 10.33 -6.01
CA ILE A 166 13.58 9.63 -6.97
C ILE A 166 14.67 10.58 -7.49
N SER A 167 14.30 11.79 -7.89
CA SER A 167 15.27 12.82 -8.31
C SER A 167 16.21 13.25 -7.19
N TYR A 168 15.78 13.19 -5.94
CA TYR A 168 16.60 13.48 -4.77
C TYR A 168 17.70 12.43 -4.57
N TRP A 169 17.37 11.14 -4.68
CA TRP A 169 18.35 10.06 -4.52
C TRP A 169 19.36 10.01 -5.66
N GLU A 170 18.95 10.33 -6.89
CA GLU A 170 19.86 10.44 -8.04
C GLU A 170 20.97 11.49 -7.83
N ARG A 171 20.65 12.65 -7.23
CA ARG A 171 21.66 13.69 -6.93
C ARG A 171 22.70 13.25 -5.90
N ARG A 172 22.43 12.21 -5.12
CA ARG A 172 23.32 11.68 -4.08
C ARG A 172 24.09 10.44 -4.52
N ARG A 173 24.02 10.05 -5.80
CA ARG A 173 24.82 8.96 -6.37
C ARG A 173 26.32 9.19 -6.08
N PRO A 174 27.00 8.28 -5.36
CA PRO A 174 28.44 8.38 -5.16
C PRO A 174 29.15 8.34 -6.52
N GLY A 175 29.89 9.40 -6.84
CA GLY A 175 30.71 9.50 -8.06
C GLY A 175 30.20 10.42 -9.18
N ILE A 176 29.05 11.09 -9.03
CA ILE A 176 28.58 12.07 -10.05
C ILE A 176 28.64 13.53 -9.56
N PHE A 177 28.52 13.81 -8.25
CA PHE A 177 28.75 15.14 -7.68
C PHE A 177 29.45 15.08 -6.32
N SER A 178 30.40 16.00 -6.10
CA SER A 178 31.14 16.19 -4.86
C SER A 178 30.22 16.47 -3.66
N PRO A 179 30.64 16.15 -2.41
CA PRO A 179 29.77 16.29 -1.25
C PRO A 179 29.44 17.76 -1.02
N ILE A 180 28.14 18.09 -1.05
CA ILE A 180 27.66 19.39 -0.59
C ILE A 180 27.82 19.40 0.93
N SER A 181 28.58 20.38 1.43
CA SER A 181 28.89 20.57 2.84
C SER A 181 27.63 20.66 3.69
N ASN A 182 27.67 20.00 4.85
CA ASN A 182 26.69 20.06 5.94
C ASN A 182 26.25 21.50 6.25
N SER A 183 25.09 21.89 5.75
CA SER A 183 24.27 22.93 6.37
C SER A 183 22.83 22.47 6.23
N GLU A 184 22.18 22.28 7.37
CA GLU A 184 20.79 21.86 7.56
C GLU A 184 19.87 22.38 6.44
N GLN A 185 19.34 21.47 5.62
CA GLN A 185 18.32 21.79 4.63
C GLN A 185 17.01 21.16 5.05
N THR A 186 16.19 21.99 5.68
CA THR A 186 14.78 21.75 5.91
C THR A 186 14.04 21.60 4.57
N LEU A 187 13.34 20.48 4.38
CA LEU A 187 12.38 20.30 3.29
C LEU A 187 10.98 20.55 3.84
N ILE A 188 10.27 21.52 3.25
CA ILE A 188 8.86 21.78 3.53
C ILE A 188 8.04 20.99 2.51
N ILE A 189 7.31 19.98 2.99
CA ILE A 189 6.33 19.22 2.20
C ILE A 189 4.96 19.59 2.76
N ASP A 190 4.08 20.15 1.92
CA ASP A 190 2.71 20.56 2.27
C ASP A 190 2.58 21.35 3.58
N GLY A 191 3.48 22.33 3.77
CA GLY A 191 3.46 23.21 4.94
C GLY A 191 4.03 22.60 6.22
N ASN A 192 4.45 21.33 6.20
CA ASN A 192 5.14 20.71 7.32
C ASN A 192 6.66 20.68 7.08
N CYS A 193 7.36 21.23 8.06
CA CYS A 193 8.80 21.34 8.14
C CYS A 193 9.39 20.00 8.60
N CYS A 194 9.99 19.23 7.69
CA CYS A 194 10.78 18.06 8.05
C CYS A 194 12.24 18.48 8.17
N ILE A 195 12.77 18.44 9.39
CA ILE A 195 14.20 18.58 9.68
C ILE A 195 14.83 17.20 9.47
N LEU A 196 15.89 17.13 8.65
CA LEU A 196 16.72 15.94 8.42
C LEU A 196 17.73 15.74 9.54
#